data_AF-A0A960GJP7-F1
#
_entry.id   AF-A0A960GJP7-F1
#
_cell.length_a   1.000
_cell.length_b   1.000
_cell.length_c   1.000
_cell.angle_alpha   90.00
_cell.angle_beta   90.00
_cell.angle_gamma   90.00
#
_symmetry.space_group_name_H-M   'P 1'
#
loop_
_entity.id
_entity.type
_entity.pdbx_description
1 polymer ?
#
loop_
_entity_poly.entity_id
_entity_poly.type
_entity_poly.pdbx_seq_one_letter_code
_entity_poly.pdbx_strand_id
1 'polypeptide(L)' 'GEPCFAGDHLLTFAIDRTDYRSFLLILRADDVAAGPVATIAIGSRVPLGLHGAWLPS' A
#
# COMPACT_ATOMS: atom_id res chain seq x y z
N GLY A 1 -3.58 -3.69 -6.87
CA GLY A 1 -4.14 -2.42 -7.34
C GLY A 1 -3.00 -1.48 -7.63
N GLU A 2 -3.25 -0.48 -8.45
CA GLU A 2 -2.26 0.56 -8.72
C GLU A 2 -2.00 1.39 -7.46
N PRO A 3 -0.74 1.78 -7.20
CA PRO A 3 -0.42 2.61 -6.06
C PRO A 3 -0.96 4.03 -6.24
N CYS A 4 -1.23 4.73 -5.14
CA CYS A 4 -1.71 6.12 -5.15
C CYS A 4 -0.78 7.02 -4.33
N PHE A 5 -0.59 8.25 -4.79
CA PHE A 5 0.19 9.25 -4.07
C PHE A 5 -0.67 9.98 -3.01
N ALA A 6 -0.10 10.18 -1.83
CA ALA A 6 -0.65 11.02 -0.76
C ALA A 6 0.45 11.95 -0.23
N GLY A 7 0.61 13.10 -0.88
CA GLY A 7 1.75 13.99 -0.63
C GLY A 7 3.08 13.31 -0.97
N ASP A 8 4.04 13.35 -0.05
CA ASP A 8 5.37 12.73 -0.22
C ASP A 8 5.38 11.21 0.01
N HIS A 9 4.20 10.59 0.07
CA HIS A 9 4.05 9.16 0.29
C HIS A 9 3.37 8.46 -0.89
N LEU A 10 3.75 7.21 -1.09
CA LEU A 10 3.10 6.27 -1.99
C LEU A 10 2.38 5.19 -1.17
N LEU A 11 1.12 4.96 -1.46
CA LEU A 11 0.27 3.98 -0.77
C LEU A 11 -0.05 2.83 -1.73
N THR A 12 0.11 1.59 -1.28
CA THR A 12 -0.23 0.41 -2.09
C THR A 12 -0.68 -0.78 -1.25
N PHE A 13 -1.56 -1.61 -1.82
CA PHE A 13 -1.92 -2.89 -1.23
C PHE A 13 -0.91 -3.97 -1.60
N ALA A 14 -0.44 -4.70 -0.60
CA ALA A 14 0.42 -5.87 -0.77
C ALA A 14 -0.25 -7.13 -0.21
N ILE A 15 0.10 -8.29 -0.76
CA ILE A 15 -0.34 -9.60 -0.28
C ILE A 15 0.89 -10.46 -0.10
N ASP A 16 1.08 -11.03 1.10
CA ASP A 16 2.06 -12.11 1.28
C ASP A 16 1.52 -13.37 0.61
N ARG A 17 2.29 -13.93 -0.32
CA ARG A 17 1.87 -15.10 -1.11
C ARG A 17 2.02 -16.42 -0.38
N THR A 18 2.63 -16.41 0.80
CA THR A 18 2.84 -17.58 1.66
C THR A 18 1.58 -17.88 2.48
N ASP A 19 0.93 -16.83 3.01
CA ASP A 19 -0.20 -16.94 3.94
C ASP A 19 -1.43 -16.09 3.56
N TYR A 20 -1.36 -15.37 2.45
CA TYR A 20 -2.42 -14.52 1.90
C TYR A 20 -2.85 -13.34 2.78
N ARG A 21 -2.07 -12.98 3.80
CA ARG A 21 -2.31 -11.75 4.56
C ARG A 21 -2.11 -10.52 3.68
N SER A 22 -3.01 -9.56 3.84
CA SER A 22 -2.97 -8.31 3.09
C SER A 22 -2.49 -7.16 3.97
N PHE A 23 -1.82 -6.21 3.35
CA PHE A 23 -1.25 -5.06 4.00
C PHE A 23 -1.50 -3.80 3.18
N LEU A 24 -1.66 -2.66 3.86
CA LEU A 24 -1.44 -1.36 3.25
C LEU A 24 0.00 -0.94 3.57
N LEU A 25 0.81 -0.77 2.52
CA LEU A 25 2.17 -0.27 2.63
C LEU A 25 2.16 1.25 2.43
N ILE A 26 2.90 1.95 3.29
CA ILE A 26 3.17 3.38 3.17
C ILE A 26 4.66 3.52 2.90
N LEU A 27 5.00 4.05 1.73
CA LEU A 27 6.38 4.24 1.28
C LEU A 27 6.69 5.72 1.13
N ARG A 28 7.98 6.06 1.21
CA ARG A 28 8.50 7.33 0.73
C ARG A 28 8.37 7.38 -0.79
N ALA A 29 7.79 8.46 -1.32
CA ALA A 29 7.61 8.63 -2.76
C ALA A 29 8.93 8.90 -3.50
N ASP A 30 9.92 9.48 -2.81
CA ASP A 30 11.24 9.83 -3.33
C ASP A 30 12.27 8.68 -3.23
N ASP A 31 12.04 7.69 -2.36
CA ASP A 31 12.90 6.52 -2.21
C ASP A 31 12.10 5.27 -1.82
N VAL A 32 11.49 4.63 -2.81
CA VAL A 32 10.75 3.37 -2.61
C VAL A 32 11.67 2.19 -2.29
N ALA A 33 12.95 2.27 -2.63
CA ALA A 33 13.91 1.18 -2.46
C ALA A 33 14.33 1.02 -0.98
N ALA A 34 14.25 2.09 -0.18
CA ALA A 34 14.41 2.04 1.27
C ALA A 34 13.35 1.19 1.99
N GLY A 35 12.26 0.83 1.31
CA GLY A 35 11.17 0.02 1.86
C GLY A 35 10.07 0.87 2.53
N PRO A 36 9.06 0.21 3.12
CA PRO A 36 7.93 0.90 3.74
C PRO A 36 8.32 1.60 5.04
N VAL A 37 7.92 2.86 5.19
CA VAL A 37 8.02 3.60 6.46
C VAL A 37 6.94 3.18 7.47
N ALA A 38 5.84 2.61 6.97
CA ALA A 38 4.83 1.94 7.79
C ALA A 38 4.14 0.82 7.02
N THR A 39 3.71 -0.20 7.77
CA THR A 39 2.94 -1.34 7.26
C THR A 39 1.71 -1.54 8.13
N ILE A 40 0.52 -1.52 7.53
CA ILE A 40 -0.74 -1.71 8.23
C ILE A 40 -1.30 -3.08 7.85
N ALA A 41 -1.48 -3.97 8.82
CA ALA A 41 -2.11 -5.26 8.61
C ALA A 41 -3.62 -5.11 8.36
N ILE A 42 -4.12 -5.77 7.32
CA ILE A 42 -5.55 -5.79 6.98
C ILE A 42 -6.12 -7.11 7.46
N GLY A 43 -7.19 -7.06 8.27
CA GLY A 43 -7.83 -8.25 8.87
C GLY A 43 -8.54 -9.17 7.87
N SER A 44 -8.52 -8.85 6.58
CA SER A 44 -9.08 -9.63 5.50
C SER A 44 -8.22 -9.50 4.25
N ARG A 45 -8.34 -10.47 3.34
CA ARG A 45 -7.67 -10.44 2.04
C ARG A 45 -8.25 -9.32 1.18
N VAL A 46 -7.37 -8.50 0.61
CA VAL A 46 -7.73 -7.54 -0.45
C VAL A 46 -7.50 -8.22 -1.81
N PRO A 47 -8.53 -8.43 -2.65
CA PRO A 47 -8.35 -8.98 -4.00
C PRO A 47 -7.57 -8.05 -4.93
N LEU A 48 -7.18 -8.57 -6.09
CA LEU A 48 -6.55 -7.73 -7.13
C LEU A 48 -7.52 -6.65 -7.59
N GLY A 49 -7.31 -5.43 -7.13
CA GLY A 49 -8.08 -4.24 -7.52
C GLY A 49 -7.49 -3.51 -8.72
N LEU A 50 -8.21 -2.46 -9.16
CA LEU A 50 -7.82 -1.51 -10.21
C LEU A 50 -7.14 -0.27 -9.57
N HIS A 51 -7.62 0.91 -9.93
CA HIS A 51 -7.17 2.22 -9.45
C HIS A 51 -7.74 2.59 -8.07
N GLY A 52 -7.08 3.51 -7.39
CA GLY A 52 -7.55 4.16 -6.16
C GLY A 52 -7.13 5.63 -6.13
N ALA A 53 -7.74 6.41 -5.22
CA ALA A 53 -7.43 7.82 -5.02
C ALA A 53 -7.31 8.14 -3.52
N TRP A 54 -6.38 9.02 -3.17
CA TRP A 54 -6.31 9.65 -1.85
C TRP A 54 -7.18 10.90 -1.84
N LEU A 55 -7.98 11.08 -0.80
CA LEU A 55 -8.77 12.27 -0.58
C LEU A 55 -8.24 12.97 0.69
N PRO A 56 -7.72 14.21 0.59
CA PRO A 56 -7.36 14.98 1.77
C PRO A 56 -8.62 15.33 2.58
N SER A 57 -8.44 15.55 3.88
CA SER A 57 -9.48 16.01 4.80
C SER A 57 -9.84 17.48 4.60
#